data_AF-A0A3G6N2Y2-F1
#
_entry.id   AF-A0A3G6N2Y2-F1
#
_cell.length_a   1.000
_cell.length_b   1.000
_cell.length_c   1.000
_cell.angle_alpha   90.00
_cell.angle_beta   90.00
_cell.angle_gamma   90.00
#
_symmetry.space_group_name_H-M   'P 1'
#
loop_
_entity.id
_entity.type
_entity.pdbx_description
1 polymer ?
#
loop_
_entity_poly.entity_id
_entity_poly.type
_entity_poly.pdbx_seq_one_letter_code
_entity_poly.pdbx_strand_id
1 'polypeptide(L)'
;MPTASHMLLPMTDFVIEYYSHEGYADLHTLKVMNNYAKFLKMPLSLEMFVPTDQFGTVLKEPKNYSDWKSLSHNKILDENGSPSMLDEYKYYNKAESKCLFDDFKVAYNGFSVVRILAAYNNDIELSFNKVEGKFQHYITIESLLAFDTVFLSTTALKKIGLKI
;
A
#
# COMPACT_ATOMS: atom_id res chain seq x y z
N MET A 1 2.93 -9.88 -15.83
CA MET A 1 2.30 -8.77 -16.58
C MET A 1 1.50 -7.97 -15.58
N PRO A 2 1.63 -6.65 -15.47
CA PRO A 2 0.73 -5.87 -14.63
C PRO A 2 -0.59 -5.74 -15.39
N THR A 3 -1.61 -6.46 -14.94
CA THR A 3 -3.01 -6.27 -15.36
C THR A 3 -3.50 -4.91 -14.85
N ALA A 4 -4.34 -4.23 -15.64
CA ALA A 4 -4.98 -2.96 -15.28
C ALA A 4 -5.67 -3.00 -13.90
N SER A 5 -6.06 -4.19 -13.42
CA SER A 5 -6.61 -4.47 -12.09
C SER A 5 -5.75 -4.05 -10.90
N HIS A 6 -4.47 -3.71 -11.12
CA HIS A 6 -3.56 -3.25 -10.08
C HIS A 6 -3.29 -1.74 -10.15
N MET A 7 -3.72 -1.02 -11.18
CA MET A 7 -3.45 0.42 -11.25
C MET A 7 -4.46 1.21 -10.42
N LEU A 8 -4.02 2.30 -9.81
CA LEU A 8 -4.91 3.30 -9.23
C LEU A 8 -5.66 4.01 -10.36
N LEU A 9 -6.98 4.10 -10.24
CA LEU A 9 -7.86 4.65 -11.26
C LEU A 9 -8.74 5.76 -10.67
N PRO A 10 -9.15 6.75 -11.47
CA PRO A 10 -10.25 7.63 -11.11
C PRO A 10 -11.51 6.82 -10.77
N MET A 11 -12.33 7.33 -9.85
CA MET A 11 -13.58 6.67 -9.45
C MET A 11 -14.48 6.37 -10.65
N THR A 12 -14.52 7.27 -11.65
CA THR A 12 -15.31 7.08 -12.87
C THR A 12 -14.83 5.89 -13.70
N ASP A 13 -13.51 5.78 -13.89
CA ASP A 13 -12.91 4.73 -14.70
C ASP A 13 -13.04 3.39 -14.00
N PHE A 14 -12.79 3.37 -12.68
CA PHE A 14 -13.04 2.19 -11.84
C PHE A 14 -14.48 1.71 -11.95
N VAL A 15 -15.47 2.62 -11.90
CA VAL A 15 -16.88 2.26 -12.06
C VAL A 15 -17.16 1.72 -13.45
N ILE A 16 -16.70 2.38 -14.50
CA ILE A 16 -16.93 1.95 -15.89
C ILE A 16 -16.35 0.55 -16.11
N GLU A 17 -15.10 0.31 -15.71
CA GLU A 17 -14.42 -0.99 -15.86
C GLU A 17 -15.08 -2.09 -15.04
N TYR A 18 -15.49 -1.79 -13.80
CA TYR A 18 -16.08 -2.80 -12.93
C TYR A 18 -17.55 -3.11 -13.27
N TYR A 19 -18.25 -2.18 -13.94
CA TYR A 19 -19.65 -2.33 -14.33
C TYR A 19 -19.83 -2.72 -15.81
N SER A 20 -18.79 -2.64 -16.66
CA SER A 20 -18.90 -2.89 -18.11
C SER A 20 -19.32 -4.31 -18.49
N HIS A 21 -19.42 -5.22 -17.51
CA HIS A 21 -19.72 -6.63 -17.74
C HIS A 21 -21.06 -7.12 -17.15
N GLU A 22 -21.82 -6.28 -16.42
CA GLU A 22 -23.09 -6.71 -15.80
C GLU A 22 -24.27 -5.79 -16.13
N GLY A 23 -25.42 -6.38 -16.51
CA GLY A 23 -26.66 -5.65 -16.81
C GLY A 23 -27.34 -5.02 -15.58
N TYR A 24 -26.84 -5.31 -14.37
CA TYR A 24 -27.28 -4.75 -13.10
C TYR A 24 -26.19 -4.96 -12.04
N ALA A 25 -25.88 -3.98 -11.17
CA ALA A 25 -24.99 -4.23 -10.04
C ALA A 25 -25.70 -4.99 -8.92
N ASP A 26 -25.12 -6.12 -8.56
CA ASP A 26 -25.43 -6.78 -7.30
C ASP A 26 -24.92 -6.00 -6.08
N LEU A 27 -25.34 -6.43 -4.90
CA LEU A 27 -24.95 -5.80 -3.63
C LEU A 27 -23.42 -5.85 -3.41
N HIS A 28 -22.74 -6.87 -3.93
CA HIS A 28 -21.29 -7.00 -3.83
C HIS A 28 -20.59 -5.89 -4.62
N THR A 29 -21.03 -5.66 -5.85
CA THR A 29 -20.52 -4.62 -6.75
C THR A 29 -20.67 -3.23 -6.13
N LEU A 30 -21.85 -2.92 -5.60
CA LEU A 30 -22.09 -1.65 -4.90
C LEU A 30 -21.17 -1.48 -3.68
N LYS A 31 -20.90 -2.57 -2.96
CA LYS A 31 -19.99 -2.56 -1.81
C LYS A 31 -18.54 -2.29 -2.24
N VAL A 32 -18.08 -2.93 -3.32
CA VAL A 32 -16.74 -2.71 -3.88
C VAL A 32 -16.57 -1.26 -4.33
N MET A 33 -17.56 -0.69 -5.02
CA MET A 33 -17.56 0.72 -5.43
C MET A 33 -17.49 1.68 -4.23
N ASN A 34 -18.30 1.44 -3.20
CA ASN A 34 -18.27 2.26 -1.99
C ASN A 34 -16.93 2.14 -1.25
N ASN A 35 -16.37 0.92 -1.18
CA ASN A 35 -15.05 0.71 -0.60
C ASN A 35 -13.96 1.44 -1.38
N TYR A 36 -14.01 1.43 -2.71
CA TYR A 36 -13.07 2.15 -3.54
C TYR A 36 -13.17 3.67 -3.36
N ALA A 37 -14.40 4.21 -3.35
CA ALA A 37 -14.62 5.63 -3.06
C ALA A 37 -14.07 6.06 -1.68
N LYS A 38 -14.24 5.19 -0.67
CA LYS A 38 -13.65 5.41 0.66
C LYS A 38 -12.14 5.29 0.65
N PHE A 39 -11.59 4.34 -0.11
CA PHE A 39 -10.16 4.14 -0.30
C PHE A 39 -9.51 5.39 -0.91
N LEU A 40 -10.06 5.92 -2.01
CA LEU A 40 -9.59 7.16 -2.64
C LEU A 40 -9.56 8.36 -1.68
N LYS A 41 -10.51 8.44 -0.75
CA LYS A 41 -10.59 9.51 0.27
C LYS A 41 -9.65 9.32 1.47
N MET A 42 -8.96 8.18 1.58
CA MET A 42 -8.04 7.97 2.70
C MET A 42 -6.91 9.00 2.67
N PRO A 43 -6.59 9.66 3.80
CA PRO A 43 -5.43 10.54 3.88
C PRO A 43 -4.14 9.76 3.63
N LEU A 44 -3.21 10.34 2.86
CA LEU A 44 -1.92 9.70 2.60
C LEU A 44 -1.07 9.65 3.88
N SER A 45 -0.43 8.50 4.09
CA SER A 45 0.57 8.31 5.14
C SER A 45 1.73 7.47 4.62
N LEU A 46 2.90 7.62 5.24
CA LEU A 46 4.13 6.93 4.81
C LEU A 46 3.99 5.39 4.88
N GLU A 47 3.27 4.88 5.88
CA GLU A 47 3.06 3.43 6.07
C GLU A 47 2.29 2.76 4.92
N MET A 48 1.60 3.53 4.08
CA MET A 48 0.93 3.01 2.88
C MET A 48 1.92 2.62 1.78
N PHE A 49 3.17 3.08 1.84
CA PHE A 49 4.14 2.87 0.76
C PHE A 49 5.34 2.03 1.21
N VAL A 50 5.78 2.22 2.46
CA VAL A 50 6.94 1.50 3.01
C VAL A 50 6.67 1.07 4.45
N PRO A 51 7.24 -0.04 4.93
CA PRO A 51 7.05 -0.48 6.31
C PRO A 51 7.60 0.54 7.32
N THR A 52 6.76 0.96 8.28
CA THR A 52 7.16 1.86 9.37
C THR A 52 6.81 1.30 10.74
N ASP A 53 7.50 1.77 11.77
CA ASP A 53 7.11 1.53 13.17
C ASP A 53 5.88 2.37 13.58
N GLN A 54 5.48 2.23 14.84
CA GLN A 54 4.38 2.97 15.46
C GLN A 54 4.64 4.49 15.59
N PHE A 55 5.90 4.92 15.44
CA PHE A 55 6.31 6.31 15.51
C PHE A 55 6.48 6.92 14.09
N GLY A 56 6.22 6.15 13.03
CA GLY A 56 6.39 6.59 11.64
C GLY A 56 7.83 6.49 11.14
N THR A 57 8.73 5.83 11.86
CA THR A 57 10.10 5.58 11.41
C THR A 57 10.11 4.43 10.41
N VAL A 58 10.77 4.64 9.27
CA VAL A 58 10.99 3.58 8.26
C VAL A 58 11.77 2.43 8.88
N LEU A 59 11.24 1.21 8.70
CA LEU A 59 11.92 -0.02 9.07
C LEU A 59 12.83 -0.49 7.96
N LYS A 60 14.02 -0.98 8.35
CA LYS A 60 14.91 -1.67 7.43
C LYS A 60 14.41 -3.10 7.24
N GLU A 61 14.41 -3.58 6.00
CA GLU A 61 14.11 -4.97 5.72
C GLU A 61 15.12 -5.90 6.42
N PRO A 62 14.64 -6.87 7.22
CA PRO A 62 15.51 -7.87 7.84
C PRO A 62 16.20 -8.73 6.78
N LYS A 63 17.43 -9.14 7.06
CA LYS A 63 18.21 -9.99 6.14
C LYS A 63 17.45 -11.31 5.88
N ASN A 64 17.37 -11.76 4.62
CA ASN A 64 16.66 -12.98 4.21
C ASN A 64 15.15 -12.97 4.51
N TYR A 65 14.53 -11.79 4.66
CA TYR A 65 13.09 -11.67 4.91
C TYR A 65 12.24 -12.32 3.80
N SER A 66 12.62 -12.15 2.53
CA SER A 66 11.90 -12.77 1.40
C SER A 66 11.88 -14.29 1.50
N ASP A 67 13.00 -14.92 1.87
CA ASP A 67 13.09 -16.37 2.06
C ASP A 67 12.19 -16.81 3.22
N TRP A 68 12.26 -16.11 4.36
CA TRP A 68 11.42 -16.39 5.53
C TRP A 68 9.93 -16.27 5.19
N LYS A 69 9.52 -15.22 4.47
CA LYS A 69 8.12 -14.95 4.10
C LYS A 69 7.56 -15.98 3.12
N SER A 70 8.42 -16.59 2.29
CA SER A 70 8.01 -17.62 1.33
C SER A 70 7.57 -18.93 1.99
N LEU A 71 8.02 -19.19 3.22
CA LEU A 71 7.70 -20.41 3.96
C LEU A 71 6.22 -20.43 4.39
N SER A 72 5.54 -21.54 4.09
CA SER A 72 4.09 -21.70 4.29
C SER A 72 3.62 -21.47 5.74
N HIS A 73 4.41 -21.89 6.73
CA HIS A 73 4.09 -21.72 8.15
C HIS A 73 4.23 -20.28 8.66
N ASN A 74 4.90 -19.38 7.90
CA ASN A 74 5.05 -17.96 8.26
C ASN A 74 3.94 -17.09 7.67
N LYS A 75 3.01 -17.67 6.90
CA LYS A 75 1.84 -16.95 6.36
C LYS A 75 0.76 -16.68 7.42
N ILE A 76 0.75 -17.47 8.51
CA ILE A 76 -0.17 -17.32 9.64
C ILE A 76 0.70 -17.04 10.87
N LEU A 77 0.76 -15.78 11.29
CA LEU A 77 1.59 -15.39 12.42
C LEU A 77 0.85 -15.65 13.73
N ASP A 78 1.35 -16.61 14.50
CA ASP A 78 0.86 -16.86 15.86
C ASP A 78 1.41 -15.78 16.81
N GLU A 79 0.52 -15.11 17.55
CA GLU A 79 0.80 -13.89 18.33
C GLU A 79 1.49 -14.19 19.68
N ASN A 80 1.57 -15.47 20.08
CA ASN A 80 1.94 -15.91 21.43
C ASN A 80 3.40 -16.37 21.59
N GLY A 81 4.32 -15.92 20.74
CA GLY A 81 5.72 -16.38 20.72
C GLY A 81 6.67 -15.62 21.65
N SER A 82 7.71 -16.30 22.15
CA SER A 82 8.83 -15.74 22.93
C SER A 82 9.66 -14.74 22.11
N PRO A 83 10.26 -13.70 22.74
CA PRO A 83 11.00 -12.72 21.99
C PRO A 83 12.26 -13.28 21.32
N SER A 84 12.39 -13.18 20.00
CA SER A 84 13.51 -13.73 19.21
C SER A 84 13.64 -13.05 17.83
N MET A 85 14.60 -13.48 16.99
CA MET A 85 14.75 -13.02 15.59
C MET A 85 13.46 -13.21 14.76
N LEU A 86 12.60 -14.16 15.15
CA LEU A 86 11.25 -14.31 14.61
C LEU A 86 10.38 -13.07 14.82
N ASP A 87 10.59 -12.31 15.88
CA ASP A 87 9.84 -11.09 16.14
C ASP A 87 10.18 -9.99 15.14
N GLU A 88 11.45 -9.88 14.72
CA GLU A 88 11.86 -8.86 13.76
C GLU A 88 11.16 -9.09 12.41
N TYR A 89 11.14 -10.33 11.93
CA TYR A 89 10.41 -10.70 10.72
C TYR A 89 8.90 -10.53 10.87
N LYS A 90 8.31 -10.95 12.00
CA LYS A 90 6.88 -10.77 12.29
C LYS A 90 6.50 -9.30 12.34
N TYR A 91 7.32 -8.49 12.99
CA TYR A 91 7.14 -7.06 13.16
C TYR A 91 7.22 -6.35 11.81
N TYR A 92 8.23 -6.66 11.01
CA TYR A 92 8.34 -6.13 9.66
C TYR A 92 7.17 -6.57 8.77
N ASN A 93 6.77 -7.84 8.82
CA ASN A 93 5.62 -8.35 8.06
C ASN A 93 4.31 -7.65 8.44
N LYS A 94 4.12 -7.35 9.74
CA LYS A 94 2.96 -6.58 10.21
C LYS A 94 2.99 -5.14 9.69
N ALA A 95 4.16 -4.50 9.69
CA ALA A 95 4.31 -3.16 9.13
C ALA A 95 4.07 -3.14 7.61
N GLU A 96 4.62 -4.11 6.88
CA GLU A 96 4.45 -4.28 5.43
C GLU A 96 2.99 -4.61 5.04
N SER A 97 2.23 -5.29 5.91
CA SER A 97 0.79 -5.52 5.71
C SER A 97 -0.07 -4.25 5.69
N LYS A 98 0.51 -3.09 6.05
CA LYS A 98 -0.14 -1.78 5.92
C LYS A 98 0.13 -1.11 4.59
N CYS A 99 1.09 -1.60 3.81
CA CYS A 99 1.43 -1.02 2.52
C CYS A 99 0.31 -1.29 1.51
N LEU A 100 -0.20 -0.21 0.92
CA LEU A 100 -1.30 -0.17 -0.04
C LEU A 100 -0.81 0.04 -1.49
N PHE A 101 0.46 0.40 -1.67
CA PHE A 101 1.06 0.64 -2.98
C PHE A 101 2.26 -0.27 -3.18
N ASP A 102 2.43 -0.76 -4.40
CA ASP A 102 3.53 -1.65 -4.76
C ASP A 102 4.75 -0.88 -5.26
N ASP A 103 5.92 -1.49 -5.07
CA ASP A 103 7.20 -1.09 -5.66
C ASP A 103 7.72 0.31 -5.27
N PHE A 104 7.29 0.87 -4.14
CA PHE A 104 7.93 2.06 -3.57
C PHE A 104 9.16 1.70 -2.73
N LYS A 105 10.21 2.51 -2.84
CA LYS A 105 11.46 2.35 -2.09
C LYS A 105 11.93 3.66 -1.49
N VAL A 106 12.62 3.58 -0.36
CA VAL A 106 13.21 4.77 0.27
C VAL A 106 14.44 5.22 -0.50
N ALA A 107 14.37 6.41 -1.08
CA ALA A 107 15.46 7.08 -1.79
C ALA A 107 16.38 7.83 -0.82
N TYR A 108 15.76 8.46 0.18
CA TYR A 108 16.43 9.31 1.15
C TYR A 108 15.70 9.27 2.48
N ASN A 109 16.45 9.07 3.57
CA ASN A 109 15.93 9.05 4.94
C ASN A 109 16.70 10.07 5.78
N GLY A 110 16.32 11.34 5.66
CA GLY A 110 16.98 12.45 6.35
C GLY A 110 16.45 12.69 7.76
N PHE A 111 16.92 13.76 8.38
CA PHE A 111 16.49 14.14 9.73
C PHE A 111 15.02 14.60 9.78
N SER A 112 14.59 15.41 8.81
CA SER A 112 13.25 16.02 8.78
C SER A 112 12.32 15.44 7.71
N VAL A 113 12.85 14.75 6.69
CA VAL A 113 12.11 14.29 5.52
C VAL A 113 12.50 12.87 5.14
N VAL A 114 11.52 12.06 4.76
CA VAL A 114 11.69 10.79 4.05
C VAL A 114 11.24 10.99 2.60
N ARG A 115 12.07 10.58 1.64
CA ARG A 115 11.69 10.53 0.22
C ARG A 115 11.60 9.09 -0.24
N ILE A 116 10.52 8.79 -0.94
CA ILE A 116 10.29 7.50 -1.57
C ILE A 116 10.11 7.68 -3.08
N LEU A 117 10.52 6.67 -3.84
CA LEU A 117 10.42 6.62 -5.29
C LEU A 117 9.74 5.32 -5.73
N ALA A 118 8.95 5.40 -6.79
CA ALA A 118 8.41 4.22 -7.44
C ALA A 118 9.51 3.55 -8.27
N ALA A 119 9.77 2.26 -8.04
CA ALA A 119 10.85 1.54 -8.72
C ALA A 119 10.62 1.36 -10.22
N TYR A 120 9.36 1.48 -10.68
CA TYR A 120 8.99 1.42 -12.10
C TYR A 120 9.01 2.78 -12.80
N ASN A 121 9.04 3.89 -12.05
CA ASN A 121 9.15 5.25 -12.59
C ASN A 121 9.73 6.19 -11.53
N ASN A 122 11.02 6.52 -11.67
CA ASN A 122 11.72 7.38 -10.71
C ASN A 122 11.24 8.84 -10.72
N ASP A 123 10.48 9.28 -11.73
CA ASP A 123 9.87 10.62 -11.74
C ASP A 123 8.71 10.72 -10.73
N ILE A 124 8.18 9.58 -10.26
CA ILE A 124 7.20 9.51 -9.18
C ILE A 124 7.95 9.49 -7.84
N GLU A 125 8.27 10.69 -7.36
CA GLU A 125 8.87 10.91 -6.06
C GLU A 125 7.88 11.52 -5.07
N LEU A 126 7.81 10.94 -3.86
CA LEU A 126 6.96 11.42 -2.77
C LEU A 126 7.82 11.78 -1.55
N SER A 127 7.61 12.99 -1.02
CA SER A 127 8.33 13.52 0.16
C SER A 127 7.41 13.65 1.36
N PHE A 128 7.79 13.02 2.48
CA PHE A 128 7.05 13.02 3.75
C PHE A 128 7.83 13.76 4.83
N ASN A 129 7.19 14.72 5.48
CA ASN A 129 7.76 15.38 6.65
C ASN A 129 7.64 14.45 7.88
N LYS A 130 8.75 14.21 8.59
CA LYS A 130 8.79 13.34 9.78
C LYS A 130 8.12 13.91 11.02
N VAL A 131 8.02 15.24 11.12
CA VAL A 131 7.41 15.94 12.26
C VAL A 131 5.89 15.89 12.16
N GLU A 132 5.35 16.10 10.97
CA GLU A 132 3.90 16.13 10.76
C GLU A 132 3.33 14.79 10.30
N GLY A 133 4.17 13.87 9.80
CA GLY A 133 3.76 12.61 9.17
C GLY A 133 2.93 12.83 7.90
N LYS A 134 2.88 14.07 7.41
CA LYS A 134 1.99 14.53 6.35
C LYS A 134 2.77 14.86 5.09
N PHE A 135 2.07 14.67 4.00
CA PHE A 135 2.54 14.97 2.67
C PHE A 135 2.28 16.45 2.35
N GLN A 136 3.21 17.13 1.67
CA GLN A 136 3.14 18.59 1.49
C GLN A 136 2.22 19.03 0.33
N HIS A 137 1.95 18.20 -0.68
CA HIS A 137 1.21 18.60 -1.91
C HIS A 137 0.03 17.70 -2.32
N TYR A 138 -0.19 16.60 -1.62
CA TYR A 138 -1.20 15.57 -1.86
C TYR A 138 -1.81 15.22 -0.51
N ILE A 139 -3.14 15.15 -0.46
CA ILE A 139 -3.87 15.01 0.79
C ILE A 139 -4.39 13.58 0.94
N THR A 140 -4.93 13.03 -0.15
CA THR A 140 -5.61 11.73 -0.18
C THR A 140 -5.01 10.81 -1.23
N ILE A 141 -5.37 9.52 -1.17
CA ILE A 141 -5.00 8.55 -2.22
C ILE A 141 -5.40 9.05 -3.61
N GLU A 142 -6.58 9.64 -3.75
CA GLU A 142 -7.06 10.23 -5.01
C GLU A 142 -6.09 11.27 -5.60
N SER A 143 -5.37 12.00 -4.74
CA SER A 143 -4.40 13.00 -5.19
C SER A 143 -3.23 12.38 -5.98
N LEU A 144 -2.96 11.08 -5.81
CA LEU A 144 -1.94 10.36 -6.57
C LEU A 144 -2.34 10.10 -8.03
N LEU A 145 -3.60 10.36 -8.43
CA LEU A 145 -4.03 10.33 -9.83
C LEU A 145 -3.38 11.45 -10.67
N ALA A 146 -2.65 12.37 -10.04
CA ALA A 146 -1.76 13.29 -10.75
C ALA A 146 -0.57 12.58 -11.44
N PHE A 147 -0.30 11.32 -11.09
CA PHE A 147 0.69 10.47 -11.74
C PHE A 147 0.00 9.48 -12.68
N ASP A 148 0.56 9.27 -13.88
CA ASP A 148 -0.04 8.42 -14.90
C ASP A 148 -0.04 6.93 -14.54
N THR A 149 0.85 6.49 -13.65
CA THR A 149 1.01 5.08 -13.29
C THR A 149 1.33 4.95 -11.81
N VAL A 150 0.35 4.53 -11.00
CA VAL A 150 0.55 4.15 -9.59
C VAL A 150 -0.09 2.80 -9.36
N PHE A 151 0.65 1.83 -8.81
CA PHE A 151 0.17 0.47 -8.61
C PHE A 151 -0.23 0.20 -7.15
N LEU A 152 -1.38 -0.45 -6.99
CA LEU A 152 -1.98 -0.91 -5.74
C LEU A 152 -1.46 -2.29 -5.36
N SER A 153 -1.14 -2.45 -4.09
CA SER A 153 -0.74 -3.73 -3.54
C SER A 153 -1.88 -4.74 -3.45
N THR A 154 -1.53 -6.01 -3.35
CA THR A 154 -2.50 -7.08 -3.04
C THR A 154 -3.28 -6.78 -1.76
N THR A 155 -2.66 -6.13 -0.77
CA THR A 155 -3.33 -5.69 0.46
C THR A 155 -4.40 -4.64 0.17
N ALA A 156 -4.11 -3.65 -0.67
CA ALA A 156 -5.09 -2.64 -1.07
C ALA A 156 -6.28 -3.26 -1.79
N LEU A 157 -6.03 -4.16 -2.75
CA LEU A 157 -7.09 -4.85 -3.47
C LEU A 157 -8.00 -5.66 -2.54
N LYS A 158 -7.44 -6.39 -1.56
CA LYS A 158 -8.23 -7.10 -0.53
C LYS A 158 -9.06 -6.14 0.31
N LYS A 159 -8.49 -4.98 0.66
CA LYS A 159 -9.17 -3.94 1.43
C LYS A 159 -10.35 -3.34 0.66
N ILE A 160 -10.21 -3.17 -0.66
CA ILE A 160 -11.28 -2.71 -1.55
C ILE A 160 -12.36 -3.80 -1.71
N GLY A 161 -11.98 -5.07 -1.61
CA GLY A 161 -12.87 -6.22 -1.76
C GLY A 161 -12.84 -6.83 -3.15
N LEU A 162 -11.80 -6.56 -3.93
CA LEU A 162 -11.55 -7.18 -5.22
C LEU A 162 -11.08 -8.62 -5.01
N LYS A 163 -11.55 -9.54 -5.86
CA LYS A 163 -11.07 -10.93 -5.89
C LYS A 163 -9.68 -10.96 -6.54
N ILE A 164 -8.72 -11.60 -5.88
CA ILE A 164 -7.31 -11.71 -6.27
C ILE A 164 -6.91 -13.18 -6.25
#